data_AF-A0A931Q7V1-F1
#
_entry.id   AF-A0A931Q7V1-F1
#
_cell.length_a   1.000
_cell.length_b   1.000
_cell.length_c   1.000
_cell.angle_alpha   90.00
_cell.angle_beta   90.00
_cell.angle_gamma   90.00
#
_symmetry.space_group_name_H-M   'P 1'
#
loop_
_entity.id
_entity.type
_entity.pdbx_description
1 polymer ?
#
loop_
_entity_poly.entity_id
_entity_poly.type
_entity_poly.pdbx_seq_one_letter_code
_entity_poly.pdbx_strand_id
1 'polypeptide(L)'
;MMSLAIATFRNKMDREEREWSTRLVTSLLASALVWCVVVGLALLSTHLAISLKSRPPTPITILIPTAWGVLSVLAAKFAKVFSVRAFNSIRWKRVLFLLAPPFFLIGLLLGVDLTTAWSLLSYEKTAQWTGCGLLGLFGGMAALFVMSGWMLDPNEFSLHGFYRDRIVRCFLGASNADTLAPDSVWNIKTDDLHLTCLKESITQGAPFHIINSAVNLFGSKSLKVRQRNCDNFILTPTSSGSRVTNYIDTPDSLYLGTACAISGAAVGSGMGLATQGAGLAALMTIFNVRLGYWFENPKAVKNENKKLKMKGHEHPSRKERWKRPGFSPLFLMAEAFSLTNEERNFVNLSDGGHFDNLGLYELIRRRCKFIIVVDSEHDPNYNFTSLGEVIRLARIDFGIEIKIDLKQIAPSKETTTYASGHFALGEIDYSAYSGNEYSKKGASHLGETQKGTLLYIKSTLLPADRCAHISSDVLEYAKSHPDFPHDSTADQFFSEAQFESYRKLGECIAENVFGRLRPNYSDIEDIISELKQLREKS
;
A
#
# COMPACT_ATOMS: atom_id res chain seq x y z
N MET A 1 -0.97 8.72 -31.52
CA MET A 1 -1.61 7.62 -32.28
C MET A 1 -1.74 6.35 -31.45
N MET A 2 -0.65 5.75 -30.95
CA MET A 2 -0.74 4.50 -30.16
C MET A 2 -1.58 4.62 -28.88
N SER A 3 -1.43 5.71 -28.12
CA SER A 3 -2.26 6.00 -26.93
C SER A 3 -3.76 6.11 -27.29
N LEU A 4 -4.07 6.69 -28.46
CA LEU A 4 -5.43 6.83 -28.97
C LEU A 4 -6.01 5.47 -29.32
N ALA A 5 -5.23 4.63 -30.02
CA ALA A 5 -5.60 3.26 -30.37
C ALA A 5 -5.91 2.42 -29.12
N ILE A 6 -5.05 2.49 -28.09
CA ILE A 6 -5.25 1.76 -26.83
C ILE A 6 -6.50 2.25 -26.11
N ALA A 7 -6.73 3.56 -26.04
CA ALA A 7 -7.95 4.10 -25.44
C ALA A 7 -9.22 3.68 -26.20
N THR A 8 -9.18 3.62 -27.53
CA THR A 8 -10.33 3.19 -28.36
C THR A 8 -10.58 1.68 -28.35
N PHE A 9 -9.54 0.86 -28.36
CA PHE A 9 -9.66 -0.60 -28.40
C PHE A 9 -9.64 -1.26 -27.02
N ARG A 10 -9.46 -0.48 -25.96
CA ARG A 10 -9.33 -0.94 -24.57
C ARG A 10 -10.32 -2.00 -24.16
N ASN A 11 -11.61 -1.80 -24.43
CA ASN A 11 -12.67 -2.72 -24.00
C ASN A 11 -12.65 -4.04 -24.76
N LYS A 12 -11.91 -4.13 -25.86
CA LYS A 12 -11.66 -5.34 -26.65
C LYS A 12 -10.30 -5.97 -26.37
N MET A 13 -9.42 -5.28 -25.63
CA MET A 13 -8.11 -5.79 -25.24
C MET A 13 -8.25 -6.60 -23.96
N ASP A 14 -7.63 -7.77 -23.96
CA ASP A 14 -7.44 -8.59 -22.78
C ASP A 14 -6.62 -7.83 -21.73
N ARG A 15 -6.70 -8.26 -20.48
CA ARG A 15 -6.03 -7.63 -19.32
C ARG A 15 -4.53 -7.44 -19.53
N GLU A 16 -3.85 -8.49 -20.03
CA GLU A 16 -2.41 -8.47 -20.30
C GLU A 16 -2.04 -7.52 -21.45
N GLU A 17 -2.80 -7.53 -22.54
CA GLU A 17 -2.58 -6.64 -23.68
C GLU A 17 -2.73 -5.18 -23.27
N ARG A 18 -3.75 -4.89 -22.45
CA ARG A 18 -4.00 -3.56 -21.90
C ARG A 18 -2.85 -3.10 -21.02
N GLU A 19 -2.33 -3.98 -20.18
CA GLU A 19 -1.23 -3.67 -19.28
C GLU A 19 0.08 -3.39 -20.04
N TRP A 20 0.47 -4.27 -20.97
CA TRP A 20 1.67 -4.09 -21.79
C TRP A 20 1.61 -2.83 -22.66
N SER A 21 0.48 -2.62 -23.33
CA SER A 21 0.29 -1.46 -24.19
C SER A 21 0.29 -0.15 -23.41
N THR A 22 -0.29 -0.14 -22.20
CA THR A 22 -0.28 1.02 -21.31
C THR A 22 1.12 1.30 -20.77
N ARG A 23 1.89 0.26 -20.38
CA ARG A 23 3.29 0.42 -19.96
C ARG A 23 4.16 0.98 -21.09
N LEU A 24 4.04 0.44 -22.30
CA LEU A 24 4.78 0.91 -23.46
C LEU A 24 4.46 2.38 -23.79
N VAL A 25 3.17 2.73 -23.84
CA VAL A 25 2.74 4.13 -24.04
C VAL A 25 3.30 5.03 -22.96
N THR A 26 3.35 4.55 -21.71
CA THR A 26 3.80 5.42 -20.63
C THR A 26 5.31 5.58 -20.60
N SER A 27 6.09 4.55 -20.92
CA SER A 27 7.53 4.70 -21.14
C SER A 27 7.81 5.73 -22.24
N LEU A 28 7.04 5.68 -23.34
CA LEU A 28 7.14 6.66 -24.42
C LEU A 28 6.73 8.07 -23.96
N LEU A 29 5.69 8.21 -23.13
CA LEU A 29 5.25 9.50 -22.60
C LEU A 29 6.20 10.06 -21.54
N ALA A 30 6.80 9.23 -20.70
CA ALA A 30 7.80 9.63 -19.73
C ALA A 30 9.07 10.08 -20.47
N SER A 31 9.52 9.33 -21.47
CA SER A 31 10.59 9.77 -22.38
C SER A 31 10.22 11.08 -23.07
N ALA A 32 8.98 11.22 -23.56
CA ALA A 32 8.52 12.46 -24.17
C ALA A 32 8.53 13.62 -23.17
N LEU A 33 8.07 13.43 -21.93
CA LEU A 33 8.08 14.46 -20.88
C LEU A 33 9.50 14.85 -20.47
N VAL A 34 10.41 13.88 -20.33
CA VAL A 34 11.83 14.15 -20.09
C VAL A 34 12.41 14.95 -21.24
N TRP A 35 12.13 14.57 -22.48
CA TRP A 35 12.50 15.35 -23.67
C TRP A 35 11.85 16.74 -23.67
N CYS A 36 10.60 16.89 -23.22
CA CYS A 36 9.90 18.15 -23.10
C CYS A 36 10.60 19.08 -22.10
N VAL A 37 11.01 18.55 -20.95
CA VAL A 37 11.74 19.29 -19.93
C VAL A 37 13.13 19.65 -20.44
N VAL A 38 13.86 18.70 -21.01
CA VAL A 38 15.21 18.93 -21.56
C VAL A 38 15.18 19.97 -22.68
N VAL A 39 14.26 19.84 -23.64
CA VAL A 39 14.09 20.80 -24.74
C VAL A 39 13.60 22.14 -24.21
N GLY A 40 12.59 22.16 -23.32
CA GLY A 40 12.06 23.40 -22.75
C GLY A 40 13.13 24.17 -21.96
N LEU A 41 13.96 23.46 -21.20
CA LEU A 41 15.12 24.03 -20.53
C LEU A 41 16.12 24.56 -21.57
N ALA A 42 16.52 23.76 -22.57
CA ALA A 42 17.49 24.16 -23.61
C ALA A 42 17.06 25.45 -24.36
N LEU A 43 15.76 25.62 -24.53
CA LEU A 43 15.16 26.79 -25.15
C LEU A 43 15.13 28.01 -24.20
N LEU A 44 14.84 27.80 -22.92
CA LEU A 44 14.89 28.86 -21.90
C LEU A 44 16.32 29.31 -21.60
N SER A 45 17.27 28.37 -21.57
CA SER A 45 18.66 28.61 -21.23
C SER A 45 19.43 29.35 -22.33
N THR A 46 19.13 29.08 -23.60
CA THR A 46 19.67 29.87 -24.72
C THR A 46 19.21 31.33 -24.65
N HIS A 47 17.92 31.58 -24.41
CA HIS A 47 17.41 32.95 -24.21
C HIS A 47 18.00 33.63 -22.97
N LEU A 48 18.10 32.91 -21.85
CA LEU A 48 18.69 33.42 -20.62
C LEU A 48 20.19 33.72 -20.79
N ALA A 49 20.93 32.85 -21.47
CA ALA A 49 22.36 33.04 -21.77
C ALA A 49 22.60 34.26 -22.69
N ILE A 50 21.74 34.52 -23.67
CA ILE A 50 21.80 35.72 -24.53
C ILE A 50 21.49 36.98 -23.71
N SER A 51 20.47 36.94 -22.86
CA SER A 51 20.10 38.08 -22.00
C SER A 51 21.15 38.38 -20.92
N LEU A 52 21.90 37.37 -20.47
CA LEU A 52 23.01 37.51 -19.52
C LEU A 52 24.30 37.98 -20.20
N LYS A 53 24.60 37.53 -21.43
CA LYS A 53 25.79 37.95 -22.19
C LYS A 53 25.75 39.43 -22.61
N SER A 54 24.55 40.01 -22.71
CA SER A 54 24.32 41.40 -23.12
C SER A 54 24.30 42.41 -21.95
N ARG A 55 24.46 41.94 -20.69
CA ARG A 55 24.49 42.80 -19.49
C ARG A 55 25.75 42.50 -18.67
N PRO A 56 26.39 43.48 -18.02
CA PRO A 56 27.50 43.22 -17.10
C PRO A 56 27.02 42.31 -15.96
N PRO A 57 27.87 41.39 -15.46
CA PRO A 57 27.48 40.47 -14.40
C PRO A 57 27.02 41.25 -13.17
N THR A 58 25.74 41.08 -12.81
CA THR A 58 25.18 41.67 -11.59
C THR A 58 25.44 40.73 -10.40
N PRO A 59 25.53 41.23 -9.16
CA PRO A 59 25.76 40.37 -7.98
C PRO A 59 24.81 39.17 -7.90
N ILE A 60 23.56 39.34 -8.33
CA ILE A 60 22.52 38.31 -8.37
C ILE A 60 22.87 37.16 -9.33
N THR A 61 23.50 37.46 -10.47
CA THR A 61 23.88 36.45 -11.48
C THR A 61 25.02 35.54 -11.03
N ILE A 62 25.83 35.97 -10.06
CA ILE A 62 26.87 35.17 -9.42
C ILE A 62 26.32 34.48 -8.16
N LEU A 63 25.43 35.16 -7.42
CA LEU A 63 24.87 34.67 -6.16
C LEU A 63 23.97 33.43 -6.34
N ILE A 64 23.18 33.33 -7.40
CA ILE A 64 22.25 32.21 -7.60
C ILE A 64 22.98 30.89 -7.89
N PRO A 65 23.94 30.80 -8.84
CA PRO A 65 24.70 29.57 -9.07
C PRO A 65 25.60 29.19 -7.89
N THR A 66 26.19 30.17 -7.20
CA THR A 66 27.02 29.92 -6.00
C THR A 66 26.16 29.44 -4.84
N ALA A 67 25.00 30.05 -4.59
CA ALA A 67 24.04 29.57 -3.59
C ALA A 67 23.54 28.15 -3.91
N TRP A 68 23.22 27.87 -5.18
CA TRP A 68 22.85 26.53 -5.63
C TRP A 68 23.98 25.51 -5.39
N GLY A 69 25.22 25.82 -5.78
CA GLY A 69 26.37 24.94 -5.56
C GLY A 69 26.63 24.68 -4.08
N VAL A 70 26.57 25.72 -3.24
CA VAL A 70 26.75 25.59 -1.78
C VAL A 70 25.62 24.76 -1.15
N LEU A 71 24.35 25.01 -1.51
CA LEU A 71 23.20 24.23 -1.05
C LEU A 71 23.29 22.76 -1.48
N SER A 72 23.80 22.49 -2.68
CA SER A 72 23.98 21.15 -3.24
C SER A 72 25.06 20.36 -2.50
N VAL A 73 26.21 20.98 -2.21
CA VAL A 73 27.30 20.38 -1.42
C VAL A 73 26.85 20.13 0.01
N LEU A 74 26.11 21.07 0.61
CA LEU A 74 25.52 20.89 1.93
C LEU A 74 24.53 19.72 1.94
N ALA A 75 23.61 19.65 0.98
CA ALA A 75 22.65 18.55 0.87
C ALA A 75 23.33 17.18 0.74
N ALA A 76 24.37 17.07 -0.10
CA ALA A 76 25.15 15.84 -0.27
C ALA A 76 25.93 15.43 0.99
N LYS A 77 26.52 16.41 1.71
CA LYS A 77 27.18 16.15 3.01
C LYS A 77 26.18 15.74 4.09
N PHE A 78 25.00 16.37 4.14
CA PHE A 78 23.95 16.00 5.10
C PHE A 78 23.37 14.61 4.84
N ALA A 79 23.26 14.20 3.57
CA ALA A 79 22.83 12.85 3.18
C ALA A 79 23.81 11.74 3.62
N LYS A 80 25.11 12.03 3.70
CA LYS A 80 26.15 11.08 4.15
C LYS A 80 26.28 10.94 5.67
N VAL A 81 25.86 11.95 6.45
CA VAL A 81 26.24 12.08 7.87
C VAL A 81 25.14 11.63 8.84
N PHE A 82 23.88 11.55 8.42
CA PHE A 82 22.77 11.32 9.35
C PHE A 82 21.93 10.09 8.98
N SER A 83 21.84 9.14 9.93
CA SER A 83 20.85 8.08 9.87
C SER A 83 19.44 8.66 10.02
N VAL A 84 18.47 8.06 9.34
CA VAL A 84 17.06 8.50 9.20
C VAL A 84 16.40 8.88 10.54
N ARG A 85 16.86 8.30 11.67
CA ARG A 85 16.33 8.60 13.02
C ARG A 85 16.69 10.00 13.56
N ALA A 86 17.80 10.61 13.15
CA ALA A 86 18.26 11.90 13.70
C ALA A 86 17.52 13.13 13.11
N PHE A 87 16.74 12.95 12.03
CA PHE A 87 16.16 14.05 11.25
C PHE A 87 14.84 14.62 11.80
N ASN A 88 14.22 13.99 12.80
CA ASN A 88 12.88 14.34 13.25
C ASN A 88 12.78 15.48 14.26
N SER A 89 13.90 16.04 14.74
CA SER A 89 13.87 16.98 15.87
C SER A 89 13.71 18.46 15.48
N ILE A 90 13.89 18.86 14.20
CA ILE A 90 13.92 20.29 13.83
C ILE A 90 13.20 20.61 12.52
N ARG A 91 12.20 21.51 12.60
CA ARG A 91 11.23 21.85 11.54
C ARG A 91 11.86 22.41 10.24
N TRP A 92 12.93 23.20 10.33
CA TRP A 92 13.59 23.77 9.14
C TRP A 92 14.44 22.74 8.38
N LYS A 93 14.98 21.72 9.06
CA LYS A 93 15.74 20.62 8.42
C LYS A 93 14.85 19.73 7.55
N ARG A 94 13.59 19.52 7.94
CA ARG A 94 12.59 18.82 7.10
C ARG A 94 12.28 19.58 5.82
N VAL A 95 12.08 20.90 5.89
CA VAL A 95 11.82 21.74 4.71
C VAL A 95 13.01 21.72 3.76
N LEU A 96 14.23 21.83 4.30
CA LEU A 96 15.45 21.76 3.50
C LEU A 96 15.59 20.41 2.81
N PHE A 97 15.34 19.29 3.50
CA PHE A 97 15.40 17.95 2.90
C PHE A 97 14.32 17.71 1.84
N LEU A 98 13.12 18.24 2.05
CA LEU A 98 11.99 18.11 1.11
C LEU A 98 12.24 18.88 -0.19
N LEU A 99 12.89 20.04 -0.09
CA LEU A 99 13.15 20.92 -1.23
C LEU A 99 14.53 20.67 -1.87
N ALA A 100 15.48 20.09 -1.16
CA ALA A 100 16.86 19.94 -1.65
C ALA A 100 16.98 19.05 -2.89
N PRO A 101 16.39 17.83 -2.98
CA PRO A 101 16.47 17.02 -4.20
C PRO A 101 15.85 17.68 -5.45
N PRO A 102 14.60 18.21 -5.42
CA PRO A 102 14.05 18.89 -6.60
C PRO A 102 14.80 20.18 -6.93
N PHE A 103 15.24 20.96 -5.94
CA PHE A 103 16.05 22.16 -6.17
C PHE A 103 17.44 21.83 -6.75
N PHE A 104 18.07 20.75 -6.27
CA PHE A 104 19.31 20.20 -6.83
C PHE A 104 19.12 19.79 -8.29
N LEU A 105 18.08 18.98 -8.57
CA LEU A 105 17.80 18.49 -9.91
C LEU A 105 17.49 19.63 -10.88
N ILE A 106 16.64 20.59 -10.47
CA ILE A 106 16.29 21.76 -11.28
C ILE A 106 17.54 22.60 -11.56
N GLY A 107 18.36 22.89 -10.54
CA GLY A 107 19.56 23.69 -10.75
C GLY A 107 20.69 22.95 -11.48
N LEU A 108 20.79 21.62 -11.37
CA LEU A 108 21.73 20.80 -12.15
C LEU A 108 21.33 20.81 -13.61
N LEU A 109 20.05 20.57 -13.88
CA LEU A 109 19.49 20.62 -15.23
C LEU A 109 19.67 22.02 -15.82
N LEU A 110 19.31 23.09 -15.10
CA LEU A 110 19.54 24.46 -15.55
C LEU A 110 21.03 24.77 -15.76
N GLY A 111 21.93 24.27 -14.92
CA GLY A 111 23.37 24.54 -15.01
C GLY A 111 24.04 23.82 -16.18
N VAL A 112 23.80 22.52 -16.33
CA VAL A 112 24.25 21.74 -17.50
C VAL A 112 23.70 22.37 -18.78
N ASP A 113 22.45 22.79 -18.76
CA ASP A 113 21.79 23.31 -19.93
C ASP A 113 22.20 24.76 -20.28
N LEU A 114 22.44 25.61 -19.29
CA LEU A 114 23.02 26.94 -19.51
C LEU A 114 24.45 26.83 -20.06
N THR A 115 25.25 25.90 -19.56
CA THR A 115 26.64 25.70 -20.03
C THR A 115 26.70 25.12 -21.45
N THR A 116 25.80 24.20 -21.81
CA THR A 116 25.69 23.69 -23.17
C THR A 116 25.19 24.77 -24.13
N ALA A 117 24.16 25.54 -23.73
CA ALA A 117 23.66 26.67 -24.50
C ALA A 117 24.74 27.74 -24.75
N TRP A 118 25.53 28.09 -23.73
CA TRP A 118 26.62 29.05 -23.88
C TRP A 118 27.75 28.55 -24.77
N SER A 119 28.07 27.26 -24.70
CA SER A 119 29.06 26.61 -25.57
C SER A 119 28.59 26.60 -27.03
N LEU A 120 27.32 26.25 -27.28
CA LEU A 120 26.71 26.25 -28.61
C LEU A 120 26.67 27.66 -29.22
N LEU A 121 26.22 28.66 -28.45
CA LEU A 121 26.18 30.07 -28.88
C LEU A 121 27.58 30.70 -29.07
N SER A 122 28.63 30.08 -28.53
CA SER A 122 30.02 30.49 -28.75
C SER A 122 30.58 29.93 -30.06
N TYR A 123 30.02 28.81 -30.56
CA TYR A 123 30.39 28.19 -31.83
C TYR A 123 29.52 28.69 -33.00
N GLU A 124 28.22 28.90 -32.79
CA GLU A 124 27.27 29.32 -33.84
C GLU A 124 26.28 30.38 -33.32
N LYS A 125 26.36 31.61 -33.85
CA LYS A 125 25.58 32.78 -33.34
C LYS A 125 24.12 32.81 -33.80
N THR A 126 23.75 32.00 -34.78
CA THR A 126 22.43 31.96 -35.43
C THR A 126 21.48 30.88 -34.88
N ALA A 127 21.94 30.09 -33.90
CA ALA A 127 21.14 29.05 -33.24
C ALA A 127 20.11 29.63 -32.24
N GLN A 128 19.25 30.55 -32.71
CA GLN A 128 18.18 31.15 -31.92
C GLN A 128 16.84 30.50 -32.25
N TRP A 129 16.31 29.70 -31.32
CA TRP A 129 14.95 29.17 -31.41
C TRP A 129 13.94 30.27 -31.03
N THR A 130 13.60 31.14 -31.96
CA THR A 130 12.62 32.23 -31.76
C THR A 130 11.40 32.08 -32.66
N GLY A 131 10.22 32.49 -32.17
CA GLY A 131 8.99 32.62 -32.98
C GLY A 131 7.83 31.69 -32.62
N CYS A 132 6.74 31.80 -33.40
CA CYS A 132 5.47 31.09 -33.19
C CYS A 132 5.58 29.55 -33.19
N GLY A 133 6.61 28.99 -33.84
CA GLY A 133 6.86 27.54 -33.85
C GLY A 133 7.19 26.98 -32.45
N LEU A 134 7.85 27.78 -31.60
CA LEU A 134 8.16 27.41 -30.21
C LEU A 134 6.90 27.31 -29.35
N LEU A 135 6.04 28.32 -29.47
CA LEU A 135 4.73 28.35 -28.81
C LEU A 135 3.84 27.21 -29.33
N GLY A 136 3.94 26.88 -30.63
CA GLY A 136 3.29 25.71 -31.22
C GLY A 136 3.78 24.38 -30.63
N LEU A 137 5.08 24.21 -30.42
CA LEU A 137 5.66 23.02 -29.79
C LEU A 137 5.25 22.89 -28.32
N PHE A 138 5.37 23.97 -27.53
CA PHE A 138 4.90 23.98 -26.15
C PHE A 138 3.39 23.72 -26.04
N GLY A 139 2.59 24.36 -26.91
CA GLY A 139 1.15 24.13 -27.00
C GLY A 139 0.81 22.68 -27.37
N GLY A 140 1.51 22.11 -28.34
CA GLY A 140 1.36 20.71 -28.75
C GLY A 140 1.72 19.73 -27.63
N MET A 141 2.79 19.99 -26.89
CA MET A 141 3.22 19.19 -25.74
C MET A 141 2.24 19.30 -24.57
N ALA A 142 1.75 20.51 -24.26
CA ALA A 142 0.73 20.73 -23.24
C ALA A 142 -0.59 20.02 -23.62
N ALA A 143 -1.00 20.11 -24.89
CA ALA A 143 -2.17 19.39 -25.39
C ALA A 143 -2.00 17.87 -25.28
N LEU A 144 -0.81 17.34 -25.61
CA LEU A 144 -0.50 15.92 -25.47
C LEU A 144 -0.48 15.46 -24.01
N PHE A 145 0.04 16.28 -23.09
CA PHE A 145 -0.01 16.01 -21.64
C PHE A 145 -1.44 16.02 -21.10
N VAL A 146 -2.25 17.01 -21.50
CA VAL A 146 -3.66 17.06 -21.09
C VAL A 146 -4.39 15.84 -21.63
N MET A 147 -4.24 15.54 -22.92
CA MET A 147 -4.87 14.40 -23.57
C MET A 147 -4.44 13.07 -22.91
N SER A 148 -3.15 12.86 -22.64
CA SER A 148 -2.69 11.66 -21.95
C SER A 148 -3.23 11.56 -20.53
N GLY A 149 -3.31 12.69 -19.81
CA GLY A 149 -3.87 12.74 -18.46
C GLY A 149 -5.33 12.32 -18.37
N TRP A 150 -6.13 12.51 -19.43
CA TRP A 150 -7.52 12.03 -19.52
C TRP A 150 -7.65 10.58 -19.99
N MET A 151 -6.62 10.03 -20.63
CA MET A 151 -6.66 8.70 -21.25
C MET A 151 -6.06 7.61 -20.38
N LEU A 152 -5.02 7.94 -19.62
CA LEU A 152 -4.29 6.99 -18.79
C LEU A 152 -4.97 6.82 -17.44
N ASP A 153 -5.09 5.60 -16.93
CA ASP A 153 -5.54 5.32 -15.57
C ASP A 153 -4.34 5.30 -14.61
N PRO A 154 -4.38 6.00 -13.46
CA PRO A 154 -3.27 5.95 -12.52
C PRO A 154 -3.03 4.53 -12.00
N ASN A 155 -4.04 3.66 -11.89
CA ASN A 155 -3.84 2.31 -11.40
C ASN A 155 -3.16 1.39 -12.44
N GLU A 156 -3.43 1.60 -13.73
CA GLU A 156 -2.82 0.83 -14.83
C GLU A 156 -1.33 1.20 -15.02
N PHE A 157 -0.93 2.42 -14.66
CA PHE A 157 0.46 2.88 -14.75
C PHE A 157 1.33 2.46 -13.56
N SER A 158 0.76 2.14 -12.40
CA SER A 158 1.55 1.78 -11.20
C SER A 158 2.20 0.40 -11.30
N LEU A 159 3.21 0.16 -10.47
CA LEU A 159 3.74 -1.18 -10.18
C LEU A 159 2.69 -2.12 -9.57
N HIS A 160 1.53 -1.61 -9.16
CA HIS A 160 0.42 -2.39 -8.64
C HIS A 160 -0.01 -3.54 -9.57
N GLY A 161 -0.12 -3.31 -10.89
CA GLY A 161 -0.49 -4.37 -11.84
C GLY A 161 0.50 -5.53 -11.84
N PHE A 162 1.80 -5.20 -11.89
CA PHE A 162 2.88 -6.17 -11.79
C PHE A 162 2.82 -6.96 -10.48
N TYR A 163 2.70 -6.27 -9.34
CA TYR A 163 2.67 -6.88 -8.02
C TYR A 163 1.47 -7.82 -7.85
N ARG A 164 0.29 -7.36 -8.28
CA ARG A 164 -0.95 -8.13 -8.31
C ARG A 164 -0.79 -9.42 -9.10
N ASP A 165 -0.20 -9.36 -10.29
CA ASP A 165 -0.04 -10.53 -11.15
C ASP A 165 0.89 -11.58 -10.51
N ARG A 166 1.89 -11.13 -9.74
CA ARG A 166 2.75 -12.03 -8.94
C ARG A 166 1.99 -12.70 -7.80
N ILE A 167 1.14 -11.97 -7.08
CA ILE A 167 0.26 -12.54 -6.04
C ILE A 167 -0.71 -13.55 -6.65
N VAL A 168 -1.41 -13.16 -7.72
CA VAL A 168 -2.37 -14.04 -8.41
C VAL A 168 -1.67 -15.32 -8.81
N ARG A 169 -0.48 -15.22 -9.42
CA ARG A 169 0.24 -16.40 -9.85
C ARG A 169 0.68 -17.29 -8.69
N CYS A 170 1.21 -16.68 -7.64
CA CYS A 170 1.74 -17.40 -6.47
C CYS A 170 0.65 -18.15 -5.69
N PHE A 171 -0.51 -17.52 -5.46
CA PHE A 171 -1.54 -18.09 -4.59
C PHE A 171 -2.72 -18.71 -5.35
N LEU A 172 -3.26 -18.00 -6.33
CA LEU A 172 -4.43 -18.45 -7.07
C LEU A 172 -4.03 -19.40 -8.20
N GLY A 173 -2.99 -19.07 -8.96
CA GLY A 173 -2.46 -19.88 -10.06
C GLY A 173 -1.88 -21.21 -9.60
N ALA A 174 -1.12 -21.22 -8.50
CA ALA A 174 -0.59 -22.46 -7.91
C ALA A 174 -1.69 -23.41 -7.43
N SER A 175 -2.87 -22.88 -7.09
CA SER A 175 -4.04 -23.66 -6.63
C SER A 175 -5.03 -23.95 -7.76
N ASN A 176 -4.78 -23.46 -8.97
CA ASN A 176 -5.69 -23.57 -10.11
C ASN A 176 -5.40 -24.84 -10.91
N ALA A 177 -6.17 -25.90 -10.66
CA ALA A 177 -6.03 -27.16 -11.38
C ALA A 177 -6.30 -27.03 -12.90
N ASP A 178 -7.06 -26.02 -13.32
CA ASP A 178 -7.44 -25.78 -14.71
C ASP A 178 -6.44 -24.85 -15.44
N THR A 179 -5.33 -24.47 -14.80
CA THR A 179 -4.34 -23.58 -15.41
C THR A 179 -3.66 -24.28 -16.60
N LEU A 180 -3.80 -23.69 -17.79
CA LEU A 180 -3.26 -24.25 -19.04
C LEU A 180 -1.73 -24.12 -19.16
N ALA A 181 -1.10 -23.38 -18.23
CA ALA A 181 0.33 -23.12 -18.24
C ALA A 181 0.88 -23.07 -16.81
N PRO A 182 0.94 -24.20 -16.07
CA PRO A 182 1.35 -24.25 -14.66
C PRO A 182 2.80 -23.83 -14.41
N ASP A 183 3.64 -23.85 -15.44
CA ASP A 183 5.04 -23.41 -15.35
C ASP A 183 5.26 -21.98 -15.86
N SER A 184 4.23 -21.33 -16.42
CA SER A 184 4.35 -19.99 -16.97
C SER A 184 4.24 -18.93 -15.88
N VAL A 185 5.26 -18.11 -15.78
CA VAL A 185 5.28 -16.95 -14.89
C VAL A 185 4.37 -15.82 -15.37
N TRP A 186 3.94 -15.85 -16.64
CA TRP A 186 3.31 -14.71 -17.31
C TRP A 186 1.87 -14.96 -17.77
N ASN A 187 1.45 -16.22 -17.90
CA ASN A 187 0.11 -16.55 -18.38
C ASN A 187 -0.84 -16.75 -17.19
N ILE A 188 -1.57 -15.70 -16.83
CA ILE A 188 -2.43 -15.67 -15.64
C ILE A 188 -3.92 -15.51 -15.99
N LYS A 189 -4.30 -15.65 -17.27
CA LYS A 189 -5.64 -15.31 -17.76
C LYS A 189 -6.78 -16.02 -17.01
N THR A 190 -6.53 -17.24 -16.56
CA THR A 190 -7.52 -18.09 -15.87
C THR A 190 -7.31 -18.17 -14.36
N ASP A 191 -6.27 -17.53 -13.83
CA ASP A 191 -5.86 -17.71 -12.43
C ASP A 191 -6.62 -16.76 -11.47
N ASP A 192 -7.13 -15.62 -11.96
CA ASP A 192 -7.83 -14.64 -11.12
C ASP A 192 -9.36 -14.78 -11.23
N LEU A 193 -10.06 -14.42 -10.16
CA LEU A 193 -11.52 -14.52 -10.07
C LEU A 193 -12.14 -13.24 -9.52
N HIS A 194 -13.36 -12.94 -9.93
CA HIS A 194 -14.08 -11.79 -9.41
C HIS A 194 -14.41 -11.98 -7.92
N LEU A 195 -14.15 -10.97 -7.10
CA LEU A 195 -14.38 -11.04 -5.65
C LEU A 195 -15.85 -11.35 -5.32
N THR A 196 -16.79 -10.93 -6.17
CA THR A 196 -18.22 -11.20 -6.02
C THR A 196 -18.60 -12.66 -6.27
N CYS A 197 -17.80 -13.45 -6.99
CA CYS A 197 -18.04 -14.89 -7.21
C CYS A 197 -17.98 -15.70 -5.91
N LEU A 198 -17.19 -15.24 -4.93
CA LEU A 198 -17.09 -15.91 -3.63
C LEU A 198 -18.41 -15.98 -2.86
N LYS A 199 -19.41 -15.16 -3.22
CA LYS A 199 -20.75 -15.20 -2.59
C LYS A 199 -21.38 -16.59 -2.68
N GLU A 200 -21.26 -17.26 -3.81
CA GLU A 200 -21.84 -18.59 -4.01
C GLU A 200 -21.11 -19.63 -3.17
N SER A 201 -19.78 -19.60 -3.17
CA SER A 201 -18.96 -20.47 -2.31
C SER A 201 -19.29 -20.29 -0.82
N ILE A 202 -19.54 -19.05 -0.38
CA ILE A 202 -19.95 -18.76 1.01
C ILE A 202 -21.27 -19.48 1.35
N THR A 203 -22.24 -19.49 0.44
CA THR A 203 -23.51 -20.21 0.67
C THR A 203 -23.34 -21.73 0.75
N GLN A 204 -22.24 -22.25 0.19
CA GLN A 204 -21.85 -23.67 0.25
C GLN A 204 -20.97 -23.99 1.46
N GLY A 205 -20.71 -23.03 2.36
CA GLY A 205 -19.92 -23.22 3.57
C GLY A 205 -18.47 -22.76 3.47
N ALA A 206 -18.05 -22.12 2.38
CA ALA A 206 -16.71 -21.54 2.29
C ALA A 206 -16.56 -20.32 3.24
N PRO A 207 -15.33 -20.01 3.70
CA PRO A 207 -15.09 -18.86 4.56
C PRO A 207 -15.51 -17.52 3.93
N PHE A 208 -16.10 -16.64 4.74
CA PHE A 208 -16.39 -15.28 4.34
C PHE A 208 -15.11 -14.43 4.33
N HIS A 209 -14.63 -14.08 3.14
CA HIS A 209 -13.39 -13.34 2.98
C HIS A 209 -13.56 -11.85 3.33
N ILE A 210 -12.71 -11.37 4.23
CA ILE A 210 -12.59 -9.94 4.57
C ILE A 210 -11.16 -9.52 4.28
N ILE A 211 -10.97 -8.72 3.24
CA ILE A 211 -9.65 -8.24 2.84
C ILE A 211 -9.49 -6.83 3.41
N ASN A 212 -8.49 -6.67 4.27
CA ASN A 212 -8.18 -5.43 4.97
C ASN A 212 -7.34 -4.50 4.08
N SER A 213 -7.60 -3.20 4.13
CA SER A 213 -6.77 -2.18 3.48
C SER A 213 -6.86 -0.86 4.25
N ALA A 214 -5.94 0.07 4.01
CA ALA A 214 -6.00 1.39 4.61
C ALA A 214 -6.46 2.42 3.58
N VAL A 215 -7.45 3.24 3.92
CA VAL A 215 -7.76 4.44 3.13
C VAL A 215 -6.90 5.61 3.62
N ASN A 216 -6.12 6.22 2.73
CA ASN A 216 -5.22 7.32 3.04
C ASN A 216 -5.96 8.68 3.09
N LEU A 217 -5.78 9.40 4.19
CA LEU A 217 -6.60 10.56 4.60
C LEU A 217 -5.76 11.74 5.14
N PHE A 218 -4.55 11.95 4.61
CA PHE A 218 -3.63 13.01 5.03
C PHE A 218 -4.24 14.43 4.94
N GLY A 219 -5.11 14.64 3.96
CA GLY A 219 -5.84 15.89 3.75
C GLY A 219 -7.20 15.97 4.45
N SER A 220 -7.56 15.00 5.30
CA SER A 220 -8.84 15.01 6.01
C SER A 220 -8.90 16.14 7.05
N LYS A 221 -10.05 16.78 7.15
CA LYS A 221 -10.33 17.81 8.17
C LYS A 221 -10.92 17.21 9.46
N SER A 222 -11.23 15.91 9.47
CA SER A 222 -11.84 15.23 10.62
C SER A 222 -10.83 15.04 11.75
N LEU A 223 -11.13 15.61 12.93
CA LEU A 223 -10.28 15.48 14.12
C LEU A 223 -10.03 14.01 14.52
N LYS A 224 -10.99 13.12 14.26
CA LYS A 224 -10.92 11.69 14.62
C LYS A 224 -9.87 10.92 13.83
N VAL A 225 -9.56 11.37 12.61
CA VAL A 225 -8.68 10.66 11.68
C VAL A 225 -7.39 11.42 11.42
N ARG A 226 -7.35 12.71 11.78
CA ARG A 226 -6.21 13.61 11.58
C ARG A 226 -4.89 13.13 12.21
N GLN A 227 -4.93 12.41 13.33
CA GLN A 227 -3.71 11.86 13.92
C GLN A 227 -3.28 10.53 13.29
N ARG A 228 -4.24 9.75 12.78
CA ARG A 228 -4.00 8.43 12.18
C ARG A 228 -3.62 8.54 10.69
N ASN A 229 -4.03 9.62 10.03
CA ASN A 229 -3.91 9.86 8.58
C ASN A 229 -4.52 8.75 7.70
N CYS A 230 -5.25 7.80 8.28
CA CYS A 230 -5.91 6.70 7.58
C CYS A 230 -7.07 6.13 8.41
N ASP A 231 -7.94 5.34 7.76
CA ASP A 231 -9.01 4.55 8.39
C ASP A 231 -9.05 3.16 7.74
N ASN A 232 -9.65 2.18 8.41
CA ASN A 232 -9.80 0.82 7.87
C ASN A 232 -10.80 0.82 6.70
N PHE A 233 -10.36 0.31 5.55
CA PHE A 233 -11.17 0.07 4.36
C PHE A 233 -11.21 -1.44 4.07
N ILE A 234 -12.40 -2.02 4.04
CA ILE A 234 -12.57 -3.44 3.76
C ILE A 234 -13.02 -3.68 2.33
N LEU A 235 -12.53 -4.77 1.76
CA LEU A 235 -12.99 -5.35 0.51
C LEU A 235 -13.55 -6.74 0.83
N THR A 236 -14.85 -6.93 0.63
CA THR A 236 -15.51 -8.23 0.87
C THR A 236 -16.28 -8.64 -0.39
N PRO A 237 -16.77 -9.88 -0.50
CA PRO A 237 -17.61 -10.28 -1.63
C PRO A 237 -18.91 -9.46 -1.73
N THR A 238 -19.48 -9.00 -0.62
CA THR A 238 -20.78 -8.33 -0.59
C THR A 238 -20.70 -6.81 -0.56
N SER A 239 -19.74 -6.25 0.17
CA SER A 239 -19.59 -4.80 0.29
C SER A 239 -18.13 -4.34 0.41
N SER A 240 -17.85 -3.15 -0.10
CA SER A 240 -16.56 -2.47 -0.02
C SER A 240 -16.71 -1.08 0.59
N GLY A 241 -15.79 -0.67 1.46
CA GLY A 241 -15.82 0.67 2.06
C GLY A 241 -15.13 0.80 3.42
N SER A 242 -15.25 2.00 3.99
CA SER A 242 -14.77 2.34 5.33
C SER A 242 -15.82 3.12 6.12
N ARG A 243 -15.57 3.40 7.40
CA ARG A 243 -16.51 4.23 8.19
C ARG A 243 -16.61 5.65 7.64
N VAL A 244 -15.48 6.22 7.20
CA VAL A 244 -15.43 7.58 6.66
C VAL A 244 -15.99 7.69 5.24
N THR A 245 -15.86 6.64 4.42
CA THR A 245 -16.39 6.62 3.05
C THR A 245 -17.79 6.04 2.97
N ASN A 246 -18.27 5.37 4.02
CA ASN A 246 -19.40 4.43 4.00
C ASN A 246 -19.12 3.19 3.14
N TYR A 247 -20.10 2.29 3.09
CA TYR A 247 -20.02 1.03 2.35
C TYR A 247 -20.94 1.07 1.12
N ILE A 248 -20.49 0.49 0.02
CA ILE A 248 -21.29 0.20 -1.18
C ILE A 248 -21.18 -1.29 -1.49
N ASP A 249 -22.07 -1.79 -2.36
CA ASP A 249 -21.93 -3.14 -2.90
C ASP A 249 -20.59 -3.28 -3.63
N THR A 250 -19.94 -4.43 -3.45
CA THR A 250 -18.68 -4.73 -4.14
C THR A 250 -18.89 -4.73 -5.65
N PRO A 251 -18.09 -3.97 -6.42
CA PRO A 251 -18.21 -3.94 -7.87
C PRO A 251 -17.93 -5.32 -8.49
N ASP A 252 -18.74 -5.72 -9.47
CA ASP A 252 -18.52 -6.99 -10.16
C ASP A 252 -17.17 -7.03 -10.89
N SER A 253 -16.59 -5.89 -11.26
CA SER A 253 -15.28 -5.82 -11.90
C SER A 253 -14.08 -5.91 -10.95
N LEU A 254 -14.30 -5.96 -9.63
CA LEU A 254 -13.20 -6.11 -8.65
C LEU A 254 -12.74 -7.57 -8.61
N TYR A 255 -11.48 -7.79 -8.96
CA TYR A 255 -10.86 -9.11 -8.85
C TYR A 255 -10.30 -9.36 -7.45
N LEU A 256 -10.31 -10.62 -7.03
CA LEU A 256 -9.71 -11.08 -5.78
C LEU A 256 -8.22 -10.74 -5.75
N GLY A 257 -7.49 -11.01 -6.85
CA GLY A 257 -6.08 -10.65 -6.99
C GLY A 257 -5.82 -9.16 -6.75
N THR A 258 -6.67 -8.28 -7.31
CA THR A 258 -6.58 -6.83 -7.07
C THR A 258 -6.80 -6.51 -5.59
N ALA A 259 -7.82 -7.08 -4.95
CA ALA A 259 -8.07 -6.83 -3.54
C ALA A 259 -6.89 -7.27 -2.65
N CYS A 260 -6.33 -8.47 -2.89
CA CYS A 260 -5.15 -8.96 -2.19
C CYS A 260 -3.92 -8.07 -2.43
N ALA A 261 -3.71 -7.62 -3.66
CA ALA A 261 -2.60 -6.72 -4.00
C ALA A 261 -2.73 -5.35 -3.35
N ILE A 262 -3.94 -4.83 -3.17
CA ILE A 262 -4.17 -3.59 -2.40
C ILE A 262 -3.84 -3.82 -0.93
N SER A 263 -4.27 -4.95 -0.37
CA SER A 263 -4.01 -5.32 1.03
C SER A 263 -2.53 -5.46 1.36
N GLY A 264 -1.71 -6.00 0.45
CA GLY A 264 -0.27 -6.21 0.63
C GLY A 264 0.63 -5.13 0.02
N ALA A 265 0.07 -3.96 -0.34
CA ALA A 265 0.78 -2.87 -1.01
C ALA A 265 1.77 -2.11 -0.07
N ALA A 266 2.72 -2.83 0.54
CA ALA A 266 3.61 -2.34 1.60
C ALA A 266 4.52 -1.17 1.18
N VAL A 267 4.74 -0.97 -0.13
CA VAL A 267 5.50 0.18 -0.68
C VAL A 267 4.53 1.12 -1.39
N GLY A 268 4.18 2.23 -0.72
CA GLY A 268 3.31 3.27 -1.26
C GLY A 268 3.78 4.67 -0.90
N SER A 269 3.38 5.65 -1.71
CA SER A 269 3.52 7.10 -1.42
C SER A 269 2.77 7.53 -0.16
N GLY A 270 1.65 6.88 0.15
CA GLY A 270 0.90 7.02 1.40
C GLY A 270 0.87 5.70 2.17
N MET A 271 1.66 5.61 3.23
CA MET A 271 1.78 4.43 4.10
C MET A 271 1.09 4.63 5.45
N GLY A 272 -0.04 5.37 5.48
CA GLY A 272 -0.75 5.70 6.74
C GLY A 272 0.20 6.21 7.83
N LEU A 273 0.21 5.53 8.98
CA LEU A 273 1.07 5.81 10.14
C LEU A 273 2.58 5.65 9.88
N ALA A 274 2.97 4.81 8.92
CA ALA A 274 4.37 4.54 8.57
C ALA A 274 4.96 5.54 7.54
N THR A 275 4.18 6.53 7.10
CA THR A 275 4.63 7.51 6.09
C THR A 275 5.77 8.38 6.63
N GLN A 276 6.98 8.19 6.10
CA GLN A 276 8.19 8.89 6.57
C GLN A 276 8.31 10.35 6.05
N GLY A 277 7.21 10.95 5.59
CA GLY A 277 7.10 12.37 5.22
C GLY A 277 6.76 12.61 3.74
N ALA A 278 6.16 13.78 3.47
CA ALA A 278 5.62 14.16 2.16
C ALA A 278 6.67 14.21 1.02
N GLY A 279 7.97 14.39 1.35
CA GLY A 279 9.05 14.47 0.35
C GLY A 279 9.41 13.11 -0.23
N LEU A 280 9.48 12.08 0.62
CA LEU A 280 9.68 10.70 0.17
C LEU A 280 8.45 10.20 -0.60
N ALA A 281 7.25 10.57 -0.15
CA ALA A 281 6.00 10.30 -0.88
C ALA A 281 6.00 10.90 -2.30
N ALA A 282 6.45 12.16 -2.43
CA ALA A 282 6.60 12.82 -3.72
C ALA A 282 7.63 12.11 -4.61
N LEU A 283 8.80 11.74 -4.08
CA LEU A 283 9.83 11.01 -4.83
C LEU A 283 9.32 9.64 -5.30
N MET A 284 8.68 8.86 -4.42
CA MET A 284 8.11 7.56 -4.78
C MET A 284 7.02 7.70 -5.84
N THR A 285 6.18 8.74 -5.76
CA THR A 285 5.16 9.04 -6.77
C THR A 285 5.78 9.43 -8.12
N ILE A 286 6.80 10.29 -8.10
CA ILE A 286 7.50 10.78 -9.31
C ILE A 286 8.24 9.63 -10.02
N PHE A 287 8.90 8.75 -9.26
CA PHE A 287 9.61 7.59 -9.79
C PHE A 287 8.72 6.35 -9.98
N ASN A 288 7.40 6.49 -9.81
CA ASN A 288 6.39 5.43 -9.96
C ASN A 288 6.64 4.18 -9.11
N VAL A 289 7.36 4.32 -7.99
CA VAL A 289 7.53 3.28 -6.97
C VAL A 289 6.31 3.30 -6.06
N ARG A 290 5.14 2.97 -6.62
CA ARG A 290 3.85 3.04 -5.91
C ARG A 290 3.03 1.77 -6.14
N LEU A 291 2.54 1.20 -5.04
CA LEU A 291 1.58 0.09 -5.03
C LEU A 291 0.16 0.53 -4.61
N GLY A 292 0.01 1.79 -4.18
CA GLY A 292 -1.28 2.37 -3.79
C GLY A 292 -2.27 2.41 -4.95
N TYR A 293 -3.56 2.32 -4.61
CA TYR A 293 -4.64 2.10 -5.58
C TYR A 293 -5.77 3.11 -5.41
N TRP A 294 -6.18 3.77 -6.49
CA TRP A 294 -7.28 4.71 -6.50
C TRP A 294 -8.61 3.97 -6.70
N PHE A 295 -9.39 3.87 -5.63
CA PHE A 295 -10.69 3.20 -5.59
C PHE A 295 -11.82 4.22 -5.66
N GLU A 296 -12.93 3.88 -6.33
CA GLU A 296 -14.09 4.77 -6.45
C GLU A 296 -14.71 5.01 -5.07
N ASN A 297 -14.87 6.28 -4.67
CA ASN A 297 -15.26 6.61 -3.31
C ASN A 297 -16.72 6.17 -3.03
N PRO A 298 -16.95 5.23 -2.09
CA PRO A 298 -18.30 4.81 -1.70
C PRO A 298 -19.24 5.98 -1.33
N LYS A 299 -18.69 7.06 -0.75
CA LYS A 299 -19.44 8.25 -0.37
C LYS A 299 -19.94 9.01 -1.59
N ALA A 300 -19.08 9.17 -2.60
CA ALA A 300 -19.41 9.85 -3.84
C ALA A 300 -20.48 9.08 -4.61
N VAL A 301 -20.34 7.75 -4.72
CA VAL A 301 -21.31 6.86 -5.37
C VAL A 301 -22.69 6.95 -4.70
N LYS A 302 -22.74 6.86 -3.36
CA LYS A 302 -24.01 7.02 -2.63
C LYS A 302 -24.69 8.36 -2.86
N ASN A 303 -23.91 9.44 -2.87
CA ASN A 303 -24.44 10.79 -3.13
C ASN A 303 -24.95 10.94 -4.56
N GLU A 304 -24.26 10.37 -5.54
CA GLU A 304 -24.70 10.35 -6.94
C GLU A 304 -25.99 9.55 -7.11
N ASN A 305 -26.06 8.33 -6.55
CA ASN A 305 -27.26 7.49 -6.58
C ASN A 305 -28.46 8.20 -5.92
N LYS A 306 -28.24 8.92 -4.81
CA LYS A 306 -29.29 9.73 -4.17
C LYS A 306 -29.79 10.86 -5.10
N LYS A 307 -28.88 11.53 -5.82
CA LYS A 307 -29.25 12.57 -6.80
C LYS A 307 -30.01 12.01 -8.00
N LEU A 308 -29.60 10.85 -8.52
CA LEU A 308 -30.28 10.18 -9.64
C LEU A 308 -31.70 9.75 -9.27
N LYS A 309 -31.88 9.16 -8.07
CA LYS A 309 -33.21 8.85 -7.51
C LYS A 309 -34.11 10.08 -7.41
N MET A 310 -33.58 11.21 -6.93
CA MET A 310 -34.37 12.46 -6.86
C MET A 310 -34.77 13.00 -8.24
N LYS A 311 -34.04 12.65 -9.29
CA LYS A 311 -34.35 13.03 -10.68
C LYS A 311 -35.23 12.01 -11.41
N GLY A 312 -35.78 11.01 -10.71
CA GLY A 312 -36.64 9.98 -11.30
C GLY A 312 -35.95 9.05 -12.29
N HIS A 313 -34.61 9.00 -12.29
CA HIS A 313 -33.87 8.07 -13.14
C HIS A 313 -33.77 6.71 -12.46
N GLU A 314 -34.02 5.64 -13.23
CA GLU A 314 -33.75 4.27 -12.76
C GLU A 314 -32.27 4.13 -12.40
N HIS A 315 -31.99 3.26 -11.43
CA HIS A 315 -30.62 2.97 -11.05
C HIS A 315 -29.83 2.50 -12.28
N PRO A 316 -28.67 3.08 -12.59
CA PRO A 316 -27.79 2.50 -13.59
C PRO A 316 -27.55 1.04 -13.22
N SER A 317 -27.74 0.13 -14.17
CA SER A 317 -27.58 -1.31 -13.94
C SER A 317 -26.22 -1.61 -13.29
N ARG A 318 -26.17 -2.57 -12.35
CA ARG A 318 -24.95 -3.04 -11.65
C ARG A 318 -23.74 -3.25 -12.58
N LYS A 319 -23.99 -3.52 -13.86
CA LYS A 319 -23.02 -3.83 -14.91
C LYS A 319 -22.24 -2.62 -15.43
N GLU A 320 -22.68 -1.39 -15.19
CA GLU A 320 -22.02 -0.22 -15.76
C GLU A 320 -21.29 0.64 -14.73
N ARG A 321 -19.97 0.69 -14.94
CA ARG A 321 -19.00 1.72 -14.53
C ARG A 321 -18.39 1.54 -13.15
N TRP A 322 -17.34 0.72 -13.11
CA TRP A 322 -16.12 1.19 -12.44
C TRP A 322 -15.69 2.47 -13.16
N LYS A 323 -15.90 3.63 -12.54
CA LYS A 323 -15.46 4.90 -13.13
C LYS A 323 -13.95 4.97 -13.00
N ARG A 324 -13.28 5.49 -14.03
CA ARG A 324 -11.85 5.79 -13.92
C ARG A 324 -11.65 7.13 -13.24
N PRO A 325 -10.54 7.32 -12.50
CA PRO A 325 -10.07 8.65 -12.18
C PRO A 325 -9.96 9.45 -13.49
N GLY A 326 -10.70 10.56 -13.60
CA GLY A 326 -10.85 11.26 -14.88
C GLY A 326 -9.53 11.82 -15.39
N PHE A 327 -9.05 12.91 -14.78
CA PHE A 327 -7.77 13.51 -15.11
C PHE A 327 -6.69 13.07 -14.12
N SER A 328 -5.94 12.04 -14.51
CA SER A 328 -4.97 11.30 -13.69
C SER A 328 -3.88 12.15 -13.04
N PRO A 329 -3.32 13.18 -13.69
CA PRO A 329 -2.32 14.05 -13.06
C PRO A 329 -2.80 14.71 -11.77
N LEU A 330 -4.10 15.03 -11.62
CA LEU A 330 -4.62 15.60 -10.37
C LEU A 330 -4.57 14.61 -9.22
N PHE A 331 -4.77 13.32 -9.48
CA PHE A 331 -4.72 12.26 -8.47
C PHE A 331 -3.27 11.98 -8.08
N LEU A 332 -2.36 11.92 -9.05
CA LEU A 332 -0.91 11.79 -8.80
C LEU A 332 -0.35 12.98 -8.02
N MET A 333 -0.77 14.21 -8.33
CA MET A 333 -0.41 15.39 -7.54
C MET A 333 -1.00 15.31 -6.13
N ALA A 334 -2.26 14.88 -5.99
CA ALA A 334 -2.86 14.71 -4.67
C ALA A 334 -2.11 13.67 -3.83
N GLU A 335 -1.61 12.62 -4.46
CA GLU A 335 -0.77 11.61 -3.83
C GLU A 335 0.60 12.17 -3.43
N ALA A 336 1.31 12.80 -4.37
CA ALA A 336 2.65 13.36 -4.17
C ALA A 336 2.70 14.44 -3.08
N PHE A 337 1.64 15.25 -2.96
CA PHE A 337 1.54 16.32 -1.97
C PHE A 337 0.77 15.93 -0.71
N SER A 338 0.45 14.64 -0.52
CA SER A 338 -0.31 14.14 0.64
C SER A 338 -1.65 14.87 0.85
N LEU A 339 -2.36 15.15 -0.23
CA LEU A 339 -3.67 15.81 -0.28
C LEU A 339 -4.84 14.82 -0.49
N THR A 340 -4.64 13.56 -0.11
CA THR A 340 -5.65 12.50 -0.15
C THR A 340 -6.70 12.70 0.95
N ASN A 341 -7.99 12.58 0.61
CA ASN A 341 -9.08 12.77 1.57
C ASN A 341 -10.36 12.02 1.12
N GLU A 342 -11.33 11.95 2.02
CA GLU A 342 -12.60 11.23 1.91
C GLU A 342 -13.69 11.96 1.10
N GLU A 343 -13.45 13.19 0.63
CA GLU A 343 -14.44 13.99 -0.12
C GLU A 343 -14.25 13.91 -1.63
N ARG A 344 -13.12 13.39 -2.11
CA ARG A 344 -12.84 13.20 -3.54
C ARG A 344 -13.71 12.10 -4.14
N ASN A 345 -13.90 12.13 -5.46
CA ASN A 345 -14.62 11.06 -6.17
C ASN A 345 -13.91 9.71 -6.13
N PHE A 346 -12.59 9.72 -5.91
CA PHE A 346 -11.77 8.53 -5.70
C PHE A 346 -10.95 8.69 -4.44
N VAL A 347 -10.79 7.59 -3.71
CA VAL A 347 -9.95 7.50 -2.51
C VAL A 347 -8.72 6.66 -2.79
N ASN A 348 -7.61 7.01 -2.15
CA ASN A 348 -6.36 6.28 -2.30
C ASN A 348 -6.29 5.20 -1.21
N LEU A 349 -6.14 3.95 -1.63
CA LEU A 349 -5.98 2.79 -0.77
C LEU A 349 -4.52 2.34 -0.74
N SER A 350 -4.09 1.83 0.40
CA SER A 350 -2.76 1.25 0.62
C SER A 350 -2.86 -0.01 1.49
N ASP A 351 -1.70 -0.61 1.80
CA ASP A 351 -1.57 -1.80 2.63
C ASP A 351 -2.45 -1.75 3.90
N GLY A 352 -3.10 -2.88 4.21
CA GLY A 352 -3.91 -3.02 5.42
C GLY A 352 -3.10 -2.84 6.70
N GLY A 353 -1.81 -3.21 6.66
CA GLY A 353 -0.84 -3.04 7.73
C GLY A 353 -0.55 -1.59 8.12
N HIS A 354 -0.87 -0.62 7.27
CA HIS A 354 -0.78 0.79 7.64
C HIS A 354 -1.85 1.23 8.65
N PHE A 355 -2.87 0.38 8.89
CA PHE A 355 -3.91 0.58 9.90
C PHE A 355 -3.99 -0.57 10.91
N ASP A 356 -4.02 -1.82 10.44
CA ASP A 356 -4.14 -3.04 11.25
C ASP A 356 -3.49 -4.21 10.51
N ASN A 357 -2.24 -4.50 10.85
CA ASN A 357 -1.47 -5.55 10.18
C ASN A 357 -1.93 -6.97 10.55
N LEU A 358 -2.67 -7.13 11.65
CA LEU A 358 -3.19 -8.41 12.10
C LEU A 358 -4.57 -8.75 11.50
N GLY A 359 -5.25 -7.77 10.88
CA GLY A 359 -6.63 -7.93 10.40
C GLY A 359 -7.66 -8.16 11.52
N LEU A 360 -7.29 -7.89 12.78
CA LEU A 360 -8.07 -8.19 13.98
C LEU A 360 -9.20 -7.16 14.23
N TYR A 361 -9.00 -5.91 13.85
CA TYR A 361 -9.88 -4.78 14.15
C TYR A 361 -11.31 -4.96 13.60
N GLU A 362 -11.44 -5.49 12.39
CA GLU A 362 -12.74 -5.71 11.74
C GLU A 362 -13.50 -6.92 12.29
N LEU A 363 -12.78 -7.92 12.81
CA LEU A 363 -13.36 -9.05 13.53
C LEU A 363 -13.87 -8.61 14.92
N ILE A 364 -13.11 -7.76 15.62
CA ILE A 364 -13.55 -7.13 16.87
C ILE A 364 -14.81 -6.29 16.64
N ARG A 365 -14.86 -5.48 15.57
CA ARG A 365 -16.07 -4.69 15.23
C ARG A 365 -17.30 -5.58 15.03
N ARG A 366 -17.10 -6.78 14.46
CA ARG A 366 -18.16 -7.77 14.25
C ARG A 366 -18.50 -8.57 15.50
N ARG A 367 -17.78 -8.38 16.61
CA ARG A 367 -17.97 -9.06 17.89
C ARG A 367 -17.93 -10.58 17.73
N CYS A 368 -16.90 -11.08 17.05
CA CYS A 368 -16.69 -12.51 16.86
C CYS A 368 -16.45 -13.22 18.20
N LYS A 369 -17.07 -14.40 18.41
CA LYS A 369 -16.94 -15.19 19.65
C LYS A 369 -15.52 -15.75 19.83
N PHE A 370 -14.92 -16.23 18.76
CA PHE A 370 -13.58 -16.80 18.77
C PHE A 370 -12.80 -16.23 17.59
N ILE A 371 -11.62 -15.69 17.87
CA ILE A 371 -10.74 -15.10 16.87
C ILE A 371 -9.38 -15.79 16.96
N ILE A 372 -8.90 -16.29 15.83
CA ILE A 372 -7.54 -16.80 15.69
C ILE A 372 -6.74 -15.76 14.92
N VAL A 373 -5.64 -15.31 15.50
CA VAL A 373 -4.67 -14.40 14.87
C VAL A 373 -3.37 -15.16 14.68
N VAL A 374 -2.82 -15.10 13.47
CA VAL A 374 -1.49 -15.61 13.15
C VAL A 374 -0.60 -14.41 12.86
N ASP A 375 0.32 -14.14 13.78
CA ASP A 375 1.32 -13.07 13.67
C ASP A 375 2.64 -13.63 13.13
N SER A 376 2.90 -13.31 11.86
CA SER A 376 4.15 -13.57 11.15
C SER A 376 4.90 -12.28 10.80
N GLU A 377 4.71 -11.21 11.58
CA GLU A 377 5.42 -9.94 11.40
C GLU A 377 6.90 -10.05 11.75
N HIS A 378 7.70 -9.19 11.11
CA HIS A 378 9.07 -8.89 11.51
C HIS A 378 9.07 -8.21 12.90
N ASP A 379 9.26 -9.01 13.94
CA ASP A 379 9.36 -8.53 15.32
C ASP A 379 10.47 -9.26 16.09
N PRO A 380 11.76 -9.01 15.74
CA PRO A 380 12.89 -9.71 16.34
C PRO A 380 13.03 -9.47 17.85
N ASN A 381 12.36 -8.45 18.38
CA ASN A 381 12.40 -8.09 19.80
C ASN A 381 11.12 -8.46 20.55
N TYR A 382 10.13 -9.10 19.91
CA TYR A 382 8.86 -9.48 20.52
C TYR A 382 8.17 -8.29 21.23
N ASN A 383 8.11 -7.15 20.54
CA ASN A 383 7.41 -5.96 21.03
C ASN A 383 5.88 -6.05 20.90
N PHE A 384 5.38 -6.92 20.00
CA PHE A 384 3.96 -7.08 19.69
C PHE A 384 3.27 -5.75 19.35
N THR A 385 3.96 -4.91 18.57
CA THR A 385 3.54 -3.53 18.29
C THR A 385 2.15 -3.48 17.68
N SER A 386 1.87 -4.28 16.66
CA SER A 386 0.59 -4.32 15.95
C SER A 386 -0.55 -4.78 16.85
N LEU A 387 -0.33 -5.77 17.71
CA LEU A 387 -1.33 -6.19 18.72
C LEU A 387 -1.63 -5.04 19.69
N GLY A 388 -0.60 -4.38 20.22
CA GLY A 388 -0.76 -3.23 21.12
C GLY A 388 -1.47 -2.04 20.46
N GLU A 389 -1.26 -1.82 19.16
CA GLU A 389 -2.00 -0.83 18.37
C GLU A 389 -3.48 -1.17 18.25
N VAL A 390 -3.83 -2.40 17.85
CA VAL A 390 -5.22 -2.81 17.68
C VAL A 390 -5.97 -2.81 19.02
N ILE A 391 -5.35 -3.24 20.12
CA ILE A 391 -5.97 -3.17 21.46
C ILE A 391 -6.30 -1.72 21.83
N ARG A 392 -5.40 -0.78 21.58
CA ARG A 392 -5.65 0.66 21.81
C ARG A 392 -6.76 1.19 20.91
N LEU A 393 -6.77 0.81 19.63
CA LEU A 393 -7.81 1.20 18.68
C LEU A 393 -9.18 0.65 19.07
N ALA A 394 -9.26 -0.60 19.51
CA ALA A 394 -10.49 -1.23 19.98
C ALA A 394 -11.07 -0.49 21.20
N ARG A 395 -10.21 -0.12 22.17
CA ARG A 395 -10.61 0.69 23.33
C ARG A 395 -11.12 2.07 22.92
N ILE A 396 -10.39 2.78 22.06
CA ILE A 396 -10.73 4.17 21.67
C ILE A 396 -11.99 4.21 20.80
N ASP A 397 -12.12 3.30 19.84
CA ASP A 397 -13.18 3.38 18.82
C ASP A 397 -14.46 2.65 19.23
N PHE A 398 -14.33 1.58 20.03
CA PHE A 398 -15.44 0.69 20.38
C PHE A 398 -15.68 0.57 21.89
N GLY A 399 -14.77 1.05 22.75
CA GLY A 399 -14.85 0.83 24.19
C GLY A 399 -14.60 -0.63 24.61
N ILE A 400 -14.00 -1.43 23.72
CA ILE A 400 -13.75 -2.86 23.95
C ILE A 400 -12.38 -3.04 24.61
N GLU A 401 -12.33 -3.83 25.68
CA GLU A 401 -11.09 -4.23 26.35
C GLU A 401 -10.67 -5.64 25.93
N ILE A 402 -9.36 -5.82 25.74
CA ILE A 402 -8.75 -7.11 25.42
C ILE A 402 -7.65 -7.36 26.44
N LYS A 403 -7.74 -8.50 27.13
CA LYS A 403 -6.77 -8.93 28.14
C LYS A 403 -6.04 -10.15 27.62
N ILE A 404 -4.74 -10.06 27.41
CA ILE A 404 -3.90 -11.16 26.93
C ILE A 404 -2.54 -11.10 27.62
N ASP A 405 -2.04 -12.25 28.05
CA ASP A 405 -0.68 -12.39 28.60
C ASP A 405 0.25 -12.95 27.52
N LEU A 406 1.29 -12.19 27.18
CA LEU A 406 2.22 -12.50 26.10
C LEU A 406 3.55 -13.07 26.62
N LYS A 407 3.72 -13.22 27.95
CA LYS A 407 4.98 -13.68 28.55
C LYS A 407 5.45 -15.03 27.99
N GLN A 408 4.51 -15.94 27.72
CA GLN A 408 4.85 -17.28 27.24
C GLN A 408 5.38 -17.29 25.79
N ILE A 409 5.01 -16.29 24.98
CA ILE A 409 5.36 -16.23 23.55
C ILE A 409 6.49 -15.24 23.25
N ALA A 410 7.15 -14.75 24.30
CA ALA A 410 8.32 -13.89 24.22
C ALA A 410 9.51 -14.53 24.95
N PRO A 411 10.74 -14.32 24.48
CA PRO A 411 11.93 -14.79 25.19
C PRO A 411 12.12 -14.01 26.49
N SER A 412 12.53 -14.72 27.55
CA SER A 412 12.98 -14.09 28.79
C SER A 412 14.40 -13.58 28.59
N LYS A 413 14.57 -12.25 28.56
CA LYS A 413 15.87 -11.58 28.37
C LYS A 413 16.96 -12.01 29.37
N GLU A 414 16.58 -12.62 30.49
CA GLU A 414 17.49 -13.04 31.56
C GLU A 414 18.05 -14.47 31.36
N THR A 415 17.40 -15.31 30.56
CA THR A 415 17.69 -16.76 30.54
C THR A 415 17.78 -17.39 29.14
N THR A 416 17.02 -16.93 28.14
CA THR A 416 16.98 -17.57 26.81
C THR A 416 16.72 -16.59 25.67
N THR A 417 17.21 -16.92 24.47
CA THR A 417 16.82 -16.25 23.21
C THR A 417 15.52 -16.81 22.61
N TYR A 418 14.98 -17.88 23.18
CA TYR A 418 13.81 -18.60 22.69
C TYR A 418 12.56 -18.30 23.51
N ALA A 419 11.40 -18.30 22.85
CA ALA A 419 10.09 -18.21 23.50
C ALA A 419 9.75 -19.52 24.21
N SER A 420 8.81 -19.49 25.16
CA SER A 420 8.37 -20.69 25.88
C SER A 420 7.20 -21.44 25.25
N GLY A 421 6.47 -20.81 24.34
CA GLY A 421 5.36 -21.40 23.60
C GLY A 421 5.08 -20.62 22.32
N HIS A 422 4.19 -21.17 21.49
CA HIS A 422 3.84 -20.60 20.19
C HIS A 422 2.60 -19.72 20.19
N PHE A 423 1.79 -19.79 21.25
CA PHE A 423 0.51 -19.09 21.30
C PHE A 423 0.18 -18.52 22.68
N ALA A 424 -0.69 -17.52 22.69
CA ALA A 424 -1.28 -16.93 23.88
C ALA A 424 -2.82 -16.89 23.74
N LEU A 425 -3.50 -17.05 24.87
CA LEU A 425 -4.96 -16.92 24.95
C LEU A 425 -5.32 -15.61 25.65
N GLY A 426 -6.19 -14.84 25.01
CA GLY A 426 -6.75 -13.60 25.53
C GLY A 426 -8.26 -13.62 25.63
N GLU A 427 -8.80 -12.77 26.50
CA GLU A 427 -10.23 -12.53 26.69
C GLU A 427 -10.61 -11.18 26.09
N ILE A 428 -11.73 -11.15 25.37
CA ILE A 428 -12.30 -9.94 24.77
C ILE A 428 -13.61 -9.62 25.49
N ASP A 429 -13.73 -8.42 26.04
CA ASP A 429 -14.95 -7.95 26.69
C ASP A 429 -15.72 -7.00 25.77
N TYR A 430 -16.85 -7.48 25.24
CA TYR A 430 -17.75 -6.70 24.39
C TYR A 430 -18.88 -6.03 25.17
N SER A 431 -18.98 -6.21 26.49
CA SER A 431 -20.10 -5.72 27.31
C SER A 431 -20.22 -4.20 27.31
N ALA A 432 -19.09 -3.50 27.27
CA ALA A 432 -19.01 -2.04 27.26
C ALA A 432 -19.13 -1.41 25.86
N TYR A 433 -19.58 -2.18 24.85
CA TYR A 433 -19.72 -1.68 23.48
C TYR A 433 -20.72 -0.51 23.41
N SER A 434 -20.20 0.70 23.55
CA SER A 434 -20.94 1.95 23.51
C SER A 434 -21.03 2.41 22.05
N GLY A 435 -21.99 1.85 21.33
CA GLY A 435 -22.19 2.16 19.93
C GLY A 435 -22.79 3.56 19.75
N ASN A 436 -21.93 4.60 19.66
CA ASN A 436 -22.36 5.84 19.01
C ASN A 436 -22.65 5.55 17.51
N GLU A 437 -23.39 6.43 16.83
CA GLU A 437 -23.77 6.21 15.41
C GLU A 437 -22.56 5.99 14.49
N TYR A 438 -21.40 6.51 14.88
CA TYR A 438 -20.12 6.35 14.17
C TYR A 438 -19.49 4.97 14.39
N SER A 439 -19.57 4.40 15.60
CA SER A 439 -19.07 3.07 15.96
C SER A 439 -19.96 1.94 15.42
N LYS A 440 -21.25 2.21 15.21
CA LYS A 440 -22.23 1.26 14.65
C LYS A 440 -22.11 1.06 13.13
N LYS A 441 -21.45 1.97 12.39
CA LYS A 441 -21.26 1.81 10.93
C LYS A 441 -20.34 0.62 10.64
N GLY A 442 -20.88 -0.35 9.90
CA GLY A 442 -20.18 -1.60 9.58
C GLY A 442 -20.22 -2.64 10.70
N ALA A 443 -20.95 -2.39 11.80
CA ALA A 443 -21.21 -3.40 12.83
C ALA A 443 -22.28 -4.40 12.36
N SER A 444 -22.11 -5.66 12.72
CA SER A 444 -23.12 -6.69 12.49
C SER A 444 -24.11 -6.74 13.67
N HIS A 445 -25.40 -6.85 13.35
CA HIS A 445 -26.46 -7.15 14.31
C HIS A 445 -26.50 -8.63 14.70
N LEU A 446 -25.76 -9.51 14.00
CA LEU A 446 -25.73 -10.96 14.24
C LEU A 446 -24.62 -11.40 15.20
N GLY A 447 -23.61 -10.56 15.44
CA GLY A 447 -22.54 -10.84 16.40
C GLY A 447 -22.90 -10.25 17.76
N GLU A 448 -23.76 -10.90 18.54
CA GLU A 448 -24.20 -10.41 19.85
C GLU A 448 -23.54 -11.16 21.02
N THR A 449 -22.26 -11.54 20.87
CA THR A 449 -21.55 -12.07 22.04
C THR A 449 -21.11 -10.95 22.96
N GLN A 450 -21.31 -11.12 24.26
CA GLN A 450 -20.78 -10.21 25.28
C GLN A 450 -19.32 -10.50 25.63
N LYS A 451 -18.84 -11.71 25.33
CA LYS A 451 -17.47 -12.15 25.58
C LYS A 451 -16.89 -12.88 24.37
N GLY A 452 -15.64 -12.61 24.06
CA GLY A 452 -14.89 -13.31 23.03
C GLY A 452 -13.60 -13.90 23.58
N THR A 453 -13.01 -14.83 22.84
CA THR A 453 -11.68 -15.38 23.11
C THR A 453 -10.77 -15.13 21.91
N LEU A 454 -9.55 -14.67 22.18
CA LEU A 454 -8.50 -14.43 21.20
C LEU A 454 -7.42 -15.50 21.33
N LEU A 455 -7.22 -16.32 20.31
CA LEU A 455 -6.05 -17.17 20.17
C LEU A 455 -5.02 -16.44 19.32
N TYR A 456 -3.91 -16.02 19.94
CA TYR A 456 -2.82 -15.32 19.27
C TYR A 456 -1.66 -16.28 19.06
N ILE A 457 -1.31 -16.57 17.81
CA ILE A 457 -0.22 -17.46 17.42
C ILE A 457 0.93 -16.60 16.89
N LYS A 458 2.16 -16.80 17.38
CA LYS A 458 3.35 -16.08 16.93
C LYS A 458 4.36 -17.05 16.33
N SER A 459 4.93 -16.68 15.19
CA SER A 459 6.12 -17.36 14.63
C SER A 459 7.28 -17.29 15.63
N THR A 460 7.58 -18.42 16.26
CA THR A 460 8.49 -18.53 17.40
C THR A 460 9.32 -19.79 17.28
N LEU A 461 10.58 -19.70 17.72
CA LEU A 461 11.43 -20.85 17.96
C LEU A 461 11.47 -21.12 19.47
N LEU A 462 11.37 -22.39 19.84
CA LEU A 462 11.46 -22.85 21.23
C LEU A 462 12.88 -23.34 21.54
N PRO A 463 13.23 -23.56 22.82
CA PRO A 463 14.50 -24.19 23.17
C PRO A 463 14.48 -25.69 22.80
N ALA A 464 15.67 -26.28 22.62
CA ALA A 464 15.84 -27.62 22.06
C ALA A 464 15.11 -28.74 22.81
N ASP A 465 14.95 -28.62 24.12
CA ASP A 465 14.19 -29.54 24.99
C ASP A 465 12.69 -29.52 24.71
N ARG A 466 12.18 -28.47 24.07
CA ARG A 466 10.77 -28.28 23.69
C ARG A 466 10.54 -28.13 22.18
N CYS A 467 11.55 -28.41 21.37
CA CYS A 467 11.47 -28.40 19.90
C CYS A 467 11.18 -29.77 19.28
N ALA A 468 10.74 -30.77 20.06
CA ALA A 468 10.54 -32.13 19.55
C ALA A 468 9.53 -32.21 18.39
N HIS A 469 8.60 -31.25 18.28
CA HIS A 469 7.65 -31.15 17.16
C HIS A 469 8.15 -30.28 16.00
N ILE A 470 9.28 -29.59 16.15
CA ILE A 470 9.89 -28.81 15.07
C ILE A 470 10.80 -29.75 14.27
N SER A 471 10.66 -29.71 12.94
CA SER A 471 11.43 -30.55 12.04
C SER A 471 12.93 -30.20 12.04
N SER A 472 13.78 -31.22 11.83
CA SER A 472 15.24 -31.09 11.94
C SER A 472 15.86 -30.12 10.93
N ASP A 473 15.29 -30.04 9.74
CA ASP A 473 15.66 -29.09 8.67
C ASP A 473 15.39 -27.64 9.08
N VAL A 474 14.24 -27.35 9.70
CA VAL A 474 13.92 -26.01 10.23
C VAL A 474 14.88 -25.62 11.34
N LEU A 475 15.24 -26.57 12.22
CA LEU A 475 16.22 -26.33 13.29
C LEU A 475 17.65 -26.11 12.76
N GLU A 476 18.02 -26.77 11.66
CA GLU A 476 19.29 -26.51 10.97
C GLU A 476 19.28 -25.12 10.34
N TYR A 477 18.21 -24.76 9.62
CA TYR A 477 18.06 -23.46 8.99
C TYR A 477 18.13 -22.33 10.02
N ALA A 478 17.43 -22.47 11.15
CA ALA A 478 17.45 -21.51 12.25
C ALA A 478 18.84 -21.32 12.88
N LYS A 479 19.69 -22.35 12.89
CA LYS A 479 21.07 -22.25 13.41
C LYS A 479 21.97 -21.48 12.45
N SER A 480 21.74 -21.59 11.15
CA SER A 480 22.51 -20.88 10.12
C SER A 480 22.00 -19.47 9.82
N HIS A 481 20.76 -19.14 10.21
CA HIS A 481 20.09 -17.86 9.93
C HIS A 481 19.55 -17.20 11.22
N PRO A 482 20.34 -16.34 11.90
CA PRO A 482 19.96 -15.76 13.20
C PRO A 482 18.71 -14.88 13.21
N ASP A 483 18.36 -14.30 12.05
CA ASP A 483 17.18 -13.44 11.91
C ASP A 483 15.88 -14.26 11.79
N PHE A 484 15.95 -15.55 11.45
CA PHE A 484 14.79 -16.42 11.35
C PHE A 484 14.14 -16.67 12.73
N PRO A 485 12.80 -16.62 12.88
CA PRO A 485 11.75 -16.44 11.87
C PRO A 485 11.22 -14.99 11.80
N HIS A 486 12.09 -14.00 12.00
CA HIS A 486 11.81 -12.56 11.98
C HIS A 486 12.67 -11.86 10.93
N ASP A 487 12.82 -12.45 9.74
CA ASP A 487 13.53 -11.80 8.64
C ASP A 487 12.90 -10.43 8.31
N SER A 488 13.73 -9.48 7.87
CA SER A 488 13.27 -8.13 7.54
C SER A 488 12.31 -8.15 6.35
N THR A 489 11.20 -7.41 6.46
CA THR A 489 10.25 -7.22 5.35
C THR A 489 10.81 -6.43 4.17
N ALA A 490 12.03 -5.89 4.31
CA ALA A 490 12.78 -5.32 3.19
C ALA A 490 13.29 -6.40 2.22
N ASP A 491 13.46 -7.64 2.67
CA ASP A 491 13.72 -8.78 1.81
C ASP A 491 12.40 -9.36 1.31
N GLN A 492 12.20 -9.33 0.00
CA GLN A 492 11.00 -9.85 -0.67
C GLN A 492 11.33 -11.03 -1.60
N PHE A 493 12.58 -11.50 -1.61
CA PHE A 493 13.06 -12.52 -2.55
C PHE A 493 13.62 -13.72 -1.79
N PHE A 494 12.72 -14.45 -1.13
CA PHE A 494 13.11 -15.65 -0.39
C PHE A 494 13.69 -16.71 -1.32
N SER A 495 14.76 -17.35 -0.85
CA SER A 495 15.26 -18.59 -1.45
C SER A 495 14.28 -19.74 -1.20
N GLU A 496 14.40 -20.83 -1.97
CA GLU A 496 13.57 -22.03 -1.78
C GLU A 496 13.69 -22.56 -0.34
N ALA A 497 14.92 -22.68 0.18
CA ALA A 497 15.17 -23.14 1.55
C ALA A 497 14.53 -22.23 2.61
N GLN A 498 14.59 -20.91 2.41
CA GLN A 498 13.97 -19.94 3.33
C GLN A 498 12.44 -20.06 3.31
N PHE A 499 11.84 -20.06 2.11
CA PHE A 499 10.39 -20.19 1.96
C PHE A 499 9.87 -21.50 2.57
N GLU A 500 10.53 -22.62 2.27
CA GLU A 500 10.15 -23.93 2.79
C GLU A 500 10.33 -24.01 4.32
N SER A 501 11.37 -23.39 4.87
CA SER A 501 11.58 -23.31 6.33
C SER A 501 10.46 -22.53 7.03
N TYR A 502 9.99 -21.41 6.44
CA TYR A 502 8.83 -20.68 6.95
C TYR A 502 7.54 -21.50 6.85
N ARG A 503 7.28 -22.14 5.70
CA ARG A 503 6.11 -23.01 5.49
C ARG A 503 6.10 -24.15 6.52
N LYS A 504 7.23 -24.85 6.68
CA LYS A 504 7.37 -25.99 7.58
C LYS A 504 7.30 -25.58 9.05
N LEU A 505 7.88 -24.44 9.43
CA LEU A 505 7.71 -23.89 10.78
C LEU A 505 6.24 -23.62 11.09
N GLY A 506 5.50 -22.99 10.15
CA GLY A 506 4.08 -22.75 10.30
C GLY A 506 3.26 -24.03 10.49
N GLU A 507 3.57 -25.08 9.71
CA GLU A 507 2.99 -26.42 9.86
C GLU A 507 3.28 -27.02 11.24
N CYS A 508 4.54 -27.03 11.68
CA CYS A 508 4.92 -27.52 13.01
C CYS A 508 4.21 -26.78 14.16
N ILE A 509 4.06 -25.45 14.04
CA ILE A 509 3.33 -24.64 15.02
C ILE A 509 1.84 -25.02 15.01
N ALA A 510 1.22 -25.13 13.84
CA ALA A 510 -0.18 -25.51 13.72
C ALA A 510 -0.44 -26.92 14.26
N GLU A 511 0.42 -27.89 13.97
CA GLU A 511 0.34 -29.25 14.54
C GLU A 511 0.51 -29.24 16.07
N ASN A 512 1.38 -28.40 16.61
CA ASN A 512 1.54 -28.26 18.06
C ASN A 512 0.29 -27.68 18.73
N VAL A 513 -0.31 -26.65 18.14
CA VAL A 513 -1.48 -25.94 18.69
C VAL A 513 -2.75 -26.75 18.50
N PHE A 514 -2.95 -27.33 17.31
CA PHE A 514 -4.22 -27.94 16.90
C PHE A 514 -4.17 -29.47 16.75
N GLY A 515 -3.00 -30.11 16.67
CA GLY A 515 -2.88 -31.54 16.37
C GLY A 515 -3.40 -32.48 17.47
N ARG A 516 -3.59 -31.95 18.70
CA ARG A 516 -4.25 -32.69 19.79
C ARG A 516 -5.78 -32.55 19.75
N LEU A 517 -6.28 -31.56 19.02
CA LEU A 517 -7.71 -31.36 18.90
C LEU A 517 -8.32 -32.52 18.10
N ARG A 518 -9.25 -33.25 18.71
CA ARG A 518 -9.95 -34.33 18.03
C ARG A 518 -10.91 -33.76 16.98
N PRO A 519 -11.08 -34.41 15.81
CA PRO A 519 -11.96 -33.93 14.75
C PRO A 519 -13.46 -33.87 15.10
N ASN A 520 -13.86 -34.37 16.28
CA ASN A 520 -15.25 -34.44 16.73
C ASN A 520 -15.69 -33.28 17.65
N TYR A 521 -14.95 -32.16 17.70
CA TYR A 521 -15.45 -31.00 18.44
C TYR A 521 -16.65 -30.38 17.72
N SER A 522 -17.83 -30.55 18.33
CA SER A 522 -19.07 -29.94 17.89
C SER A 522 -19.20 -28.48 18.35
N ASP A 523 -18.41 -28.04 19.34
CA ASP A 523 -18.46 -26.69 19.91
C ASP A 523 -17.06 -26.07 20.07
N ILE A 524 -17.00 -24.75 19.85
CA ILE A 524 -15.83 -23.90 20.06
C ILE A 524 -15.39 -23.89 21.53
N GLU A 525 -16.32 -24.05 22.48
CA GLU A 525 -15.99 -24.07 23.91
C GLU A 525 -15.08 -25.24 24.29
N ASP A 526 -15.25 -26.39 23.66
CA ASP A 526 -14.39 -27.56 23.89
C ASP A 526 -12.96 -27.29 23.41
N ILE A 527 -12.83 -26.66 22.24
CA ILE A 527 -11.54 -26.21 21.69
C ILE A 527 -10.86 -25.22 22.64
N ILE A 528 -11.60 -24.23 23.16
CA ILE A 528 -11.07 -23.25 24.11
C ILE A 528 -10.60 -23.94 25.40
N SER A 529 -11.38 -24.91 25.90
CA SER A 529 -11.04 -25.68 27.11
C SER A 529 -9.75 -26.47 26.93
N GLU A 530 -9.58 -27.15 25.80
CA GLU A 530 -8.36 -27.90 25.51
C GLU A 530 -7.14 -26.98 25.34
N LEU A 531 -7.29 -25.86 24.63
CA LEU A 531 -6.21 -24.87 24.49
C LEU A 531 -5.78 -24.29 25.84
N LYS A 532 -6.71 -24.07 26.78
CA LYS A 532 -6.39 -23.64 28.15
C LYS A 532 -5.57 -24.70 28.90
N GLN A 533 -5.92 -25.98 28.78
CA GLN A 533 -5.16 -27.07 29.38
C GLN A 533 -3.76 -27.21 28.77
N LEU A 534 -3.60 -26.96 27.46
CA LEU A 534 -2.30 -26.95 26.80
C LEU A 534 -1.42 -25.83 27.34
N ARG A 535 -1.98 -24.62 27.50
CA ARG A 535 -1.27 -23.45 28.04
C ARG A 535 -0.75 -23.67 29.47
N GLU A 536 -1.45 -24.45 30.29
CA GLU A 536 -1.03 -24.78 31.66
C GLU A 536 0.09 -25.84 31.71
N LYS A 537 0.21 -26.66 30.66
CA LYS A 537 1.23 -27.71 30.56
C LYS A 537 2.53 -27.23 29.87
N SER A 538 2.46 -26.15 29.10
CA SER A 538 3.58 -25.46 28.43
C SER A 538 4.20 -24.40 29.33
#